data_AF-A0A7D5PAR9-F1
#
_entry.id   AF-A0A7D5PAR9-F1
#
_cell.length_a   1.000
_cell.length_b   1.000
_cell.length_c   1.000
_cell.angle_alpha   90.00
_cell.angle_beta   90.00
_cell.angle_gamma   90.00
#
_symmetry.space_group_name_H-M   'P 1'
#
loop_
_entity.id
_entity.type
_entity.pdbx_description
1 polymer ?
#
loop_
_entity_poly.entity_id
_entity_poly.type
_entity_poly.pdbx_seq_one_letter_code
_entity_poly.pdbx_strand_id
1 'polypeptide(L)'
;MEDDELGESEPAESEDDLAAEAEADDEFEELEDISGVGPSRASDLEDAGYDTVDDVRGASQEELADVVGNALAARIKADVGGLEVAEETEAEVEEEETEAAEESEEPAEDVETEMRPRIEVDFEPDLDENTERLLNERRTKSMPQFNRQDHHKKKRVSTSWRKPRGTLSKQRIGIKGKGDTVQAGFRTPTAVRGLHPSGFEEVRVHNVDDLADVDGDTEAVRIASKVGGRKRERIEDEAEDRQIKVLNPTYEEVEVDD
;
A
#
# COMPACT_ATOMS: atom_id res chain seq x y z
N MET A 1 35.38 -2.20 52.78
CA MET A 1 35.98 -3.21 51.90
C MET A 1 35.30 -2.99 50.56
N GLU A 2 35.63 -1.86 49.96
CA GLU A 2 36.72 -1.68 48.95
C GLU A 2 35.99 -1.72 47.59
N ASP A 3 35.61 -0.56 47.03
CA ASP A 3 36.46 0.37 46.26
C ASP A 3 37.26 -0.36 45.18
N ASP A 4 36.90 -0.15 43.91
CA ASP A 4 37.87 0.17 42.84
C ASP A 4 37.11 0.69 41.59
N GLU A 5 37.17 2.00 41.38
CA GLU A 5 37.12 2.64 40.06
C GLU A 5 38.30 2.12 39.21
N LEU A 6 38.22 2.21 37.88
CA LEU A 6 39.28 2.82 37.04
C LEU A 6 38.83 2.85 35.57
N GLY A 7 38.87 4.04 34.99
CA GLY A 7 38.73 4.30 33.55
C GLY A 7 40.09 4.30 32.82
N GLU A 8 40.12 5.01 31.68
CA GLU A 8 41.21 5.24 30.72
C GLU A 8 41.25 4.20 29.57
N SER A 9 41.45 4.55 28.29
CA SER A 9 41.71 5.81 27.59
C SER A 9 41.62 5.53 26.08
N GLU A 10 41.16 6.50 25.28
CA GLU A 10 41.35 6.53 23.82
C GLU A 10 42.79 6.97 23.48
N PRO A 11 43.28 6.66 22.26
CA PRO A 11 43.79 7.78 21.46
C PRO A 11 43.46 7.73 19.97
N ALA A 12 43.56 8.92 19.40
CA ALA A 12 43.22 9.39 18.07
C ALA A 12 44.23 9.07 16.95
N GLU A 13 43.69 9.05 15.73
CA GLU A 13 44.14 9.60 14.43
C GLU A 13 45.58 9.43 13.91
N SER A 14 45.69 9.06 12.62
CA SER A 14 46.66 9.65 11.69
C SER A 14 46.23 9.46 10.24
N GLU A 15 46.00 10.57 9.56
CA GLU A 15 46.03 10.73 8.10
C GLU A 15 47.51 10.83 7.67
N ASP A 16 47.94 10.04 6.68
CA ASP A 16 48.92 10.50 5.69
C ASP A 16 48.78 9.66 4.41
N ASP A 17 48.85 10.39 3.32
CA ASP A 17 48.39 10.12 1.97
C ASP A 17 49.62 9.92 1.06
N LEU A 18 49.40 9.63 -0.22
CA LEU A 18 50.36 9.77 -1.33
C LEU A 18 51.48 8.71 -1.51
N ALA A 19 51.21 7.71 -2.35
CA ALA A 19 51.94 7.50 -3.63
C ALA A 19 51.70 6.08 -4.21
N ALA A 20 50.85 5.96 -5.22
CA ALA A 20 50.95 4.94 -6.27
C ALA A 20 49.96 5.25 -7.41
N GLU A 21 50.34 6.13 -8.33
CA GLU A 21 49.84 6.08 -9.71
C GLU A 21 50.61 5.01 -10.50
N ALA A 22 49.91 4.45 -11.49
CA ALA A 22 50.33 3.53 -12.54
C ALA A 22 50.44 2.04 -12.15
N GLU A 23 49.35 1.31 -12.41
CA GLU A 23 49.25 0.06 -13.19
C GLU A 23 47.80 -0.45 -13.03
N ALA A 24 46.91 0.02 -13.90
CA ALA A 24 45.54 -0.47 -14.01
C ALA A 24 45.24 -0.66 -15.49
N ASP A 25 45.84 -1.69 -16.08
CA ASP A 25 45.42 -2.18 -17.39
C ASP A 25 45.27 -3.70 -17.31
N ASP A 26 44.32 -4.19 -18.10
CA ASP A 26 43.82 -5.57 -18.24
C ASP A 26 42.60 -5.95 -17.37
N GLU A 27 41.56 -5.11 -17.28
CA GLU A 27 40.21 -5.58 -16.90
C GLU A 27 39.30 -5.88 -18.11
N PHE A 28 39.61 -5.32 -19.29
CA PHE A 28 38.82 -5.51 -20.52
C PHE A 28 39.74 -5.76 -21.71
N GLU A 29 39.73 -6.97 -22.27
CA GLU A 29 40.54 -7.33 -23.45
C GLU A 29 39.73 -7.15 -24.75
N GLU A 30 38.41 -7.37 -24.70
CA GLU A 30 37.49 -7.25 -25.83
C GLU A 30 36.40 -6.20 -25.57
N LEU A 31 35.89 -5.56 -26.63
CA LEU A 31 34.77 -4.59 -26.51
C LEU A 31 33.51 -5.21 -25.88
N GLU A 32 33.32 -6.52 -26.05
CA GLU A 32 32.20 -7.27 -25.48
C GLU A 32 32.32 -7.47 -23.96
N ASP A 33 33.50 -7.27 -23.37
CA ASP A 33 33.71 -7.36 -21.93
C ASP A 33 33.10 -6.14 -21.19
N ILE A 34 32.87 -5.04 -21.91
CA ILE A 34 32.28 -3.81 -21.37
C ILE A 34 30.79 -4.06 -21.05
N SER A 35 30.37 -3.66 -19.85
CA SER A 35 29.02 -3.90 -19.36
C SER A 35 27.95 -3.29 -20.28
N GLY A 36 27.19 -4.16 -20.95
CA GLY A 36 26.09 -3.77 -21.83
C GLY A 36 26.45 -3.63 -23.31
N VAL A 37 27.72 -3.86 -23.68
CA VAL A 37 28.16 -3.98 -25.08
C VAL A 37 28.07 -5.44 -25.49
N GLY A 38 27.01 -5.79 -26.24
CA GLY A 38 26.89 -7.11 -26.88
C GLY A 38 27.49 -7.13 -28.28
N PRO A 39 27.56 -8.30 -28.95
CA PRO A 39 28.24 -8.46 -30.26
C PRO A 39 27.70 -7.53 -31.35
N SER A 40 26.40 -7.20 -31.31
CA SER A 40 25.83 -6.23 -32.26
C SER A 40 26.35 -4.82 -32.04
N ARG A 41 26.49 -4.40 -30.78
CA ARG A 41 26.96 -3.06 -30.42
C ARG A 41 28.47 -2.94 -30.52
N ALA A 42 29.20 -4.02 -30.27
CA ALA A 42 30.63 -4.12 -30.57
C ALA A 42 30.86 -3.89 -32.08
N SER A 43 30.11 -4.58 -32.95
CA SER A 43 30.17 -4.35 -34.39
C SER A 43 29.82 -2.91 -34.79
N ASP A 44 28.82 -2.29 -34.16
CA ASP A 44 28.47 -0.89 -34.44
C ASP A 44 29.61 0.08 -34.06
N LEU A 45 30.37 -0.23 -32.98
CA LEU A 45 31.53 0.55 -32.54
C LEU A 45 32.76 0.33 -33.42
N GLU A 46 33.02 -0.91 -33.86
CA GLU A 46 34.06 -1.25 -34.84
C GLU A 46 33.79 -0.56 -36.19
N ASP A 47 32.54 -0.58 -36.68
CA ASP A 47 32.14 0.11 -37.91
C ASP A 47 32.31 1.64 -37.80
N ALA A 48 32.25 2.20 -36.59
CA ALA A 48 32.51 3.60 -36.29
C ALA A 48 34.02 3.91 -36.09
N GLY A 49 34.88 2.89 -36.08
CA GLY A 49 36.34 3.02 -35.96
C GLY A 49 36.88 2.95 -34.53
N TYR A 50 36.09 2.44 -33.57
CA TYR A 50 36.53 2.16 -32.21
C TYR A 50 36.79 0.65 -32.07
N ASP A 51 37.92 0.19 -32.62
CA ASP A 51 38.27 -1.23 -32.70
C ASP A 51 38.79 -1.80 -31.36
N THR A 52 39.26 -0.94 -30.45
CA THR A 52 39.82 -1.34 -29.14
C THR A 52 39.21 -0.61 -27.96
N VAL A 53 39.34 -1.17 -26.75
CA VAL A 53 38.86 -0.55 -25.50
C VAL A 53 39.53 0.81 -25.25
N ASP A 54 40.79 0.97 -25.66
CA ASP A 54 41.51 2.25 -25.58
C ASP A 54 40.92 3.32 -26.52
N ASP A 55 40.41 2.93 -27.70
CA ASP A 55 39.74 3.87 -28.61
C ASP A 55 38.44 4.40 -27.99
N VAL A 56 37.68 3.54 -27.32
CA VAL A 56 36.46 3.91 -26.58
C VAL A 56 36.78 4.76 -25.35
N ARG A 57 37.90 4.48 -24.68
CA ARG A 57 38.42 5.29 -23.56
C ARG A 57 38.89 6.67 -24.02
N GLY A 58 39.39 6.81 -25.25
CA GLY A 58 39.78 8.09 -25.86
C GLY A 58 38.63 8.90 -26.46
N ALA A 59 37.51 8.26 -26.82
CA ALA A 59 36.35 8.92 -27.44
C ALA A 59 35.53 9.75 -26.45
N SER A 60 34.99 10.89 -26.85
CA SER A 60 34.07 11.66 -26.00
C SER A 60 32.73 10.95 -25.81
N GLN A 61 32.02 11.28 -24.72
CA GLN A 61 30.69 10.69 -24.47
C GLN A 61 29.70 10.98 -25.59
N GLU A 62 29.80 12.15 -26.24
CA GLU A 62 28.94 12.56 -27.34
C GLU A 62 29.19 11.72 -28.59
N GLU A 63 30.45 11.47 -28.95
CA GLU A 63 30.82 10.64 -30.09
C GLU A 63 30.34 9.18 -29.91
N LEU A 64 30.45 8.64 -28.70
CA LEU A 64 29.89 7.31 -28.38
C LEU A 64 28.36 7.33 -28.39
N ALA A 65 27.74 8.43 -27.96
CA ALA A 65 26.29 8.54 -27.91
C ALA A 65 25.65 8.53 -29.30
N ASP A 66 26.31 9.07 -30.32
CA ASP A 66 25.83 9.02 -31.70
C ASP A 66 25.73 7.59 -32.25
N VAL A 67 26.59 6.68 -31.77
CA VAL A 67 26.62 5.26 -32.20
C VAL A 67 25.70 4.41 -31.33
N VAL A 68 25.87 4.45 -30.01
CA VAL A 68 25.22 3.50 -29.08
C VAL A 68 24.08 4.12 -28.26
N GLY A 69 23.94 5.44 -28.28
CA GLY A 69 22.96 6.23 -27.53
C GLY A 69 23.49 6.77 -26.19
N ASN A 70 23.03 7.97 -25.80
CA ASN A 70 23.44 8.70 -24.58
C ASN A 70 23.50 7.83 -23.31
N ALA A 71 22.49 7.00 -23.07
CA ALA A 71 22.39 6.19 -21.86
C ALA A 71 23.39 5.02 -21.80
N LEU A 72 23.85 4.51 -22.96
CA LEU A 72 24.85 3.46 -23.02
C LEU A 72 26.26 4.06 -23.05
N ALA A 73 26.45 5.18 -23.78
CA ALA A 73 27.71 5.92 -23.80
C ALA A 73 28.16 6.35 -22.40
N ALA A 74 27.25 6.90 -21.58
CA ALA A 74 27.56 7.27 -20.20
C ALA A 74 28.00 6.06 -19.33
N ARG A 75 27.40 4.88 -19.55
CA ARG A 75 27.76 3.66 -18.82
C ARG A 75 29.11 3.11 -19.26
N ILE A 76 29.32 3.02 -20.58
CA ILE A 76 30.61 2.61 -21.15
C ILE A 76 31.71 3.50 -20.59
N LYS A 77 31.52 4.82 -20.61
CA LYS A 77 32.52 5.79 -20.12
C LYS A 77 32.81 5.65 -18.63
N ALA A 78 31.80 5.32 -17.83
CA ALA A 78 31.96 5.03 -16.42
C ALA A 78 32.71 3.69 -16.17
N ASP A 79 32.49 2.69 -17.03
CA ASP A 79 33.09 1.34 -16.92
C ASP A 79 34.56 1.34 -17.35
N VAL A 80 34.89 1.99 -18.47
CA VAL A 80 36.29 2.09 -18.97
C VAL A 80 37.11 3.22 -18.33
N GLY A 81 36.52 3.89 -17.32
CA GLY A 81 37.19 4.87 -16.45
C GLY A 81 37.48 6.23 -17.08
N GLY A 82 36.93 6.55 -18.25
CA GLY A 82 37.21 7.80 -18.94
C GLY A 82 36.21 8.92 -18.61
N LEU A 83 35.77 9.07 -17.37
CA LEU A 83 34.76 10.07 -17.04
C LEU A 83 35.36 11.49 -17.13
N GLU A 84 35.33 12.07 -18.34
CA GLU A 84 35.58 13.48 -18.58
C GLU A 84 34.33 14.24 -18.14
N VAL A 85 34.38 14.83 -16.94
CA VAL A 85 33.38 15.77 -16.47
C VAL A 85 33.50 17.03 -17.34
N ALA A 86 32.79 17.06 -18.46
CA ALA A 86 32.50 18.30 -19.16
C ALA A 86 31.39 19.01 -18.39
N GLU A 87 31.76 20.00 -17.58
CA GLU A 87 30.85 21.11 -17.27
C GLU A 87 30.47 21.77 -18.61
N GLU A 88 29.20 22.16 -18.73
CA GLU A 88 28.60 22.92 -19.85
C GLU A 88 28.09 22.10 -21.05
N THR A 89 26.84 21.62 -20.94
CA THR A 89 25.90 21.63 -22.08
C THR A 89 24.75 22.56 -21.73
N GLU A 90 24.88 23.81 -22.17
CA GLU A 90 23.83 24.82 -22.16
C GLU A 90 22.75 24.41 -23.18
N ALA A 91 21.54 24.12 -22.69
CA ALA A 91 20.34 24.04 -23.51
C ALA A 91 19.42 25.21 -23.14
N GLU A 92 19.47 26.27 -23.93
CA GLU A 92 18.53 27.39 -23.87
C GLU A 92 17.10 26.89 -24.13
N VAL A 93 16.29 26.75 -23.08
CA VAL A 93 14.84 26.52 -23.17
C VAL A 93 14.14 27.33 -22.07
N GLU A 94 13.55 28.46 -22.48
CA GLU A 94 12.46 29.21 -21.82
C GLU A 94 12.51 29.31 -20.28
N GLU A 95 13.38 30.19 -19.76
CA GLU A 95 13.44 30.56 -18.34
C GLU A 95 12.31 31.53 -17.89
N GLU A 96 11.46 32.01 -18.80
CA GLU A 96 10.42 33.02 -18.47
C GLU A 96 9.09 32.40 -17.98
N GLU A 97 8.84 31.10 -18.18
CA GLU A 97 7.69 30.40 -17.58
C GLU A 97 8.01 29.77 -16.21
N THR A 98 9.29 29.64 -15.86
CA THR A 98 9.74 29.00 -14.61
C THR A 98 9.76 29.96 -13.42
N GLU A 99 10.06 31.25 -13.60
CA GLU A 99 10.03 32.20 -12.46
C GLU A 99 8.61 32.44 -11.92
N ALA A 100 7.57 32.33 -12.76
CA ALA A 100 6.17 32.41 -12.30
C ALA A 100 5.70 31.13 -11.58
N ALA A 101 6.39 30.00 -11.78
CA ALA A 101 6.12 28.75 -11.09
C ALA A 101 6.85 28.66 -9.73
N GLU A 102 8.03 29.27 -9.60
CA GLU A 102 8.81 29.27 -8.34
C GLU A 102 8.32 30.30 -7.30
N GLU A 103 7.58 31.35 -7.69
CA GLU A 103 6.96 32.29 -6.74
C GLU A 103 5.67 31.74 -6.08
N SER A 104 5.26 30.52 -6.40
CA SER A 104 4.05 29.87 -5.86
C SER A 104 4.33 28.83 -4.76
N GLU A 105 5.59 28.47 -4.51
CA GLU A 105 5.98 27.62 -3.38
C GLU A 105 6.13 28.50 -2.12
N GLU A 106 4.99 29.04 -1.67
CA GLU A 106 4.85 29.34 -0.24
C GLU A 106 5.21 28.05 0.51
N PRO A 107 6.13 28.09 1.51
CA PRO A 107 6.44 26.90 2.28
C PRO A 107 5.13 26.39 2.85
N ALA A 108 4.77 25.13 2.56
CA ALA A 108 3.58 24.49 3.09
C ALA A 108 3.47 24.85 4.56
N GLU A 109 2.54 25.76 4.89
CA GLU A 109 2.18 26.02 6.27
C GLU A 109 1.85 24.65 6.87
N ASP A 110 2.30 24.39 8.10
CA ASP A 110 1.94 23.16 8.81
C ASP A 110 0.41 23.16 9.04
N VAL A 111 -0.36 22.88 8.00
CA VAL A 111 -1.81 22.78 8.00
C VAL A 111 -2.19 21.47 8.67
N GLU A 112 -3.04 21.54 9.69
CA GLU A 112 -3.46 20.36 10.41
C GLU A 112 -4.31 19.48 9.45
N THR A 113 -3.82 18.29 9.14
CA THR A 113 -4.53 17.32 8.28
C THR A 113 -5.22 16.25 9.12
N GLU A 114 -6.43 15.87 8.75
CA GLU A 114 -7.15 14.76 9.38
C GLU A 114 -7.70 13.74 8.37
N MET A 115 -7.77 12.48 8.79
CA MET A 115 -8.29 11.38 7.98
C MET A 115 -9.83 11.41 7.99
N ARG A 116 -10.44 11.80 6.88
CA ARG A 116 -11.91 11.81 6.70
C ARG A 116 -12.35 10.69 5.76
N PRO A 117 -13.56 10.13 5.96
CA PRO A 117 -14.13 9.24 4.96
C PRO A 117 -14.39 10.03 3.67
N ARG A 118 -14.09 9.43 2.52
CA ARG A 118 -14.27 10.06 1.20
C ARG A 118 -15.72 10.46 0.90
N ILE A 119 -16.70 9.72 1.43
CA ILE A 119 -18.14 9.98 1.25
C ILE A 119 -18.77 10.29 2.60
N GLU A 120 -19.82 11.11 2.59
CA GLU A 120 -20.72 11.29 3.72
C GLU A 120 -21.28 9.96 4.25
N VAL A 121 -21.09 9.70 5.54
CA VAL A 121 -21.52 8.45 6.20
C VAL A 121 -22.90 8.61 6.85
N ASP A 122 -23.50 9.80 6.83
CA ASP A 122 -24.65 10.13 7.69
C ASP A 122 -26.03 9.86 7.06
N PHE A 123 -26.11 9.03 6.02
CA PHE A 123 -27.39 8.53 5.53
C PHE A 123 -28.05 7.60 6.57
N GLU A 124 -29.31 7.89 6.91
CA GLU A 124 -30.15 7.08 7.80
C GLU A 124 -31.25 6.39 6.99
N PRO A 125 -31.59 5.12 7.30
CA PRO A 125 -32.61 4.40 6.55
C PRO A 125 -34.01 4.81 6.96
N ASP A 126 -34.92 4.81 5.99
CA ASP A 126 -36.35 5.00 6.23
C ASP A 126 -36.99 3.68 6.69
N LEU A 127 -37.08 3.49 8.02
CA LEU A 127 -37.65 2.27 8.61
C LEU A 127 -39.08 2.49 9.13
N ASP A 128 -39.92 1.47 8.97
CA ASP A 128 -41.23 1.46 9.63
C ASP A 128 -41.11 1.31 11.15
N GLU A 129 -42.08 1.87 11.90
CA GLU A 129 -42.08 1.87 13.37
C GLU A 129 -41.93 0.46 13.99
N ASN A 130 -42.46 -0.57 13.33
CA ASN A 130 -42.38 -1.95 13.84
C ASN A 130 -40.98 -2.52 13.63
N THR A 131 -40.39 -2.30 12.45
CA THR A 131 -39.02 -2.70 12.13
C THR A 131 -38.03 -2.00 13.07
N GLU A 132 -38.18 -0.70 13.32
CA GLU A 132 -37.34 0.03 14.28
C GLU A 132 -37.46 -0.56 15.69
N ARG A 133 -38.68 -0.80 16.17
CA ARG A 133 -38.94 -1.45 17.46
C ARG A 133 -38.28 -2.83 17.56
N LEU A 134 -38.39 -3.65 16.51
CA LEU A 134 -37.79 -4.99 16.46
C LEU A 134 -36.26 -4.92 16.35
N LEU A 135 -35.71 -3.90 15.70
CA LEU A 135 -34.27 -3.67 15.57
C LEU A 135 -33.68 -3.33 16.95
N ASN A 136 -34.36 -2.47 17.70
CA ASN A 136 -34.02 -2.16 19.07
C ASN A 136 -34.15 -3.38 19.99
N GLU A 137 -35.22 -4.18 19.84
CA GLU A 137 -35.36 -5.45 20.58
C GLU A 137 -34.19 -6.41 20.30
N ARG A 138 -33.74 -6.51 19.04
CA ARG A 138 -32.57 -7.31 18.66
C ARG A 138 -31.29 -6.79 19.31
N ARG A 139 -31.08 -5.48 19.36
CA ARG A 139 -29.91 -4.85 20.00
C ARG A 139 -29.89 -5.12 21.52
N THR A 140 -31.05 -5.04 22.18
CA THR A 140 -31.15 -5.25 23.64
C THR A 140 -31.05 -6.72 24.05
N LYS A 141 -31.64 -7.63 23.26
CA LYS A 141 -31.60 -9.07 23.57
C LYS A 141 -30.22 -9.65 23.28
N SER A 142 -29.46 -9.89 24.36
CA SER A 142 -28.16 -10.54 24.27
C SER A 142 -28.27 -11.98 23.76
N MET A 143 -27.47 -12.31 22.75
CA MET A 143 -27.31 -13.67 22.25
C MET A 143 -26.13 -14.36 22.95
N PRO A 144 -26.25 -15.64 23.36
CA PRO A 144 -25.08 -16.41 23.77
C PRO A 144 -24.05 -16.46 22.63
N GLN A 145 -22.77 -16.52 22.98
CA GLN A 145 -21.68 -16.56 21.98
C GLN A 145 -21.69 -17.82 21.10
N PHE A 146 -22.41 -18.88 21.49
CA PHE A 146 -22.45 -20.18 20.82
C PHE A 146 -21.08 -20.76 20.46
N ASN A 147 -20.11 -20.61 21.35
CA ASN A 147 -18.81 -21.24 21.20
C ASN A 147 -18.89 -22.74 21.50
N ARG A 148 -18.06 -23.55 20.81
CA ARG A 148 -17.95 -25.00 21.05
C ARG A 148 -17.64 -25.30 22.52
N GLN A 149 -18.25 -26.35 23.09
CA GLN A 149 -17.94 -26.77 24.46
C GLN A 149 -16.43 -26.98 24.67
N ASP A 150 -15.92 -26.55 25.82
CA ASP A 150 -14.53 -26.72 26.24
C ASP A 150 -13.45 -26.15 25.29
N HIS A 151 -13.80 -25.26 24.34
CA HIS A 151 -12.83 -24.60 23.47
C HIS A 151 -11.74 -23.83 24.26
N HIS A 152 -12.15 -23.12 25.32
CA HIS A 152 -11.25 -22.40 26.22
C HIS A 152 -10.27 -23.31 26.98
N LYS A 153 -10.55 -24.62 27.09
CA LYS A 153 -9.68 -25.56 27.82
C LYS A 153 -8.54 -26.11 26.98
N LYS A 154 -8.65 -26.10 25.65
CA LYS A 154 -7.69 -26.73 24.74
C LYS A 154 -7.51 -25.90 23.47
N LYS A 155 -6.30 -25.38 23.26
CA LYS A 155 -5.94 -24.56 22.07
C LYS A 155 -6.28 -25.22 20.73
N ARG A 156 -6.16 -26.55 20.62
CA ARG A 156 -6.53 -27.30 19.40
C ARG A 156 -8.03 -27.32 19.09
N VAL A 157 -8.87 -26.91 20.04
CA VAL A 157 -10.33 -26.87 19.90
C VAL A 157 -10.73 -25.44 19.63
N SER A 158 -11.09 -25.14 18.37
CA SER A 158 -11.54 -23.81 17.97
C SER A 158 -12.90 -23.45 18.57
N THR A 159 -13.22 -22.15 18.51
CA THR A 159 -14.48 -21.55 18.97
C THR A 159 -15.68 -21.97 18.12
N SER A 160 -15.47 -22.29 16.84
CA SER A 160 -16.49 -22.72 15.88
C SER A 160 -17.42 -23.80 16.46
N TRP A 161 -18.72 -23.47 16.55
CA TRP A 161 -19.74 -24.32 17.14
C TRP A 161 -19.75 -25.75 16.59
N ARG A 162 -19.88 -26.73 17.49
CA ARG A 162 -20.16 -28.13 17.15
C ARG A 162 -21.15 -28.69 18.14
N LYS A 163 -22.21 -29.33 17.65
CA LYS A 163 -23.21 -29.99 18.50
C LYS A 163 -22.52 -30.95 19.49
N PRO A 164 -22.67 -30.79 20.81
CA PRO A 164 -22.06 -31.68 21.77
C PRO A 164 -22.70 -33.08 21.68
N ARG A 165 -21.92 -34.09 21.29
CA ARG A 165 -22.43 -35.46 21.03
C ARG A 165 -22.29 -36.41 22.20
N GLY A 166 -21.24 -36.28 22.99
CA GLY A 166 -20.87 -37.24 24.04
C GLY A 166 -21.99 -37.50 25.04
N THR A 167 -22.20 -38.77 25.43
CA THR A 167 -23.33 -39.20 26.25
C THR A 167 -23.43 -38.45 27.58
N LEU A 168 -22.28 -38.19 28.20
CA LEU A 168 -22.16 -37.52 29.50
C LEU A 168 -21.82 -36.02 29.39
N SER A 169 -21.86 -35.44 28.18
CA SER A 169 -21.58 -34.01 28.00
C SER A 169 -22.57 -33.18 28.82
N LYS A 170 -22.02 -32.32 29.67
CA LYS A 170 -22.79 -31.46 30.57
C LYS A 170 -23.55 -30.36 29.81
N GLN A 171 -22.97 -29.86 28.72
CA GLN A 171 -23.65 -28.93 27.81
C GLN A 171 -24.79 -29.64 27.07
N ARG A 172 -24.58 -30.88 26.58
CA ARG A 172 -25.63 -31.66 25.90
C ARG A 172 -26.82 -31.96 26.80
N ILE A 173 -26.56 -32.25 28.07
CA ILE A 173 -27.59 -32.52 29.08
C ILE A 173 -28.35 -31.23 29.46
N GLY A 174 -27.78 -30.04 29.19
CA GLY A 174 -28.40 -28.75 29.53
C GLY A 174 -28.13 -28.29 30.96
N ILE A 175 -26.98 -28.67 31.54
CA ILE A 175 -26.61 -28.20 32.89
C ILE A 175 -26.29 -26.70 32.82
N LYS A 176 -27.00 -25.91 33.64
CA LYS A 176 -26.80 -24.46 33.77
C LYS A 176 -25.33 -24.13 34.02
N GLY A 177 -24.81 -23.13 33.31
CA GLY A 177 -23.41 -22.70 33.40
C GLY A 177 -22.44 -23.41 32.44
N LYS A 178 -22.92 -24.35 31.60
CA LYS A 178 -22.11 -24.95 30.51
C LYS A 178 -22.31 -24.31 29.14
N GLY A 179 -23.04 -23.19 29.11
CA GLY A 179 -23.42 -22.48 27.89
C GLY A 179 -24.63 -23.10 27.20
N ASP A 180 -25.40 -22.26 26.51
CA ASP A 180 -26.59 -22.68 25.78
C ASP A 180 -26.24 -23.51 24.55
N THR A 181 -27.14 -24.42 24.19
CA THR A 181 -27.05 -25.18 22.95
C THR A 181 -27.85 -24.46 21.87
N VAL A 182 -27.32 -24.37 20.65
CA VAL A 182 -28.04 -23.76 19.51
C VAL A 182 -29.40 -24.41 19.32
N GLN A 183 -30.44 -23.60 19.30
CA GLN A 183 -31.84 -23.97 19.13
C GLN A 183 -32.58 -22.93 18.30
N ALA A 184 -33.70 -23.30 17.67
CA ALA A 184 -34.49 -22.40 16.83
C ALA A 184 -35.09 -21.20 17.59
N GLY A 185 -35.30 -21.34 18.91
CA GLY A 185 -35.82 -20.26 19.76
C GLY A 185 -34.88 -19.07 19.92
N PHE A 186 -33.59 -19.22 19.58
CA PHE A 186 -32.61 -18.13 19.57
C PHE A 186 -32.60 -17.34 18.25
N ARG A 187 -33.55 -17.56 17.34
CA ARG A 187 -33.59 -16.77 16.10
C ARG A 187 -34.02 -15.33 16.40
N THR A 188 -33.39 -14.39 15.71
CA THR A 188 -33.84 -13.00 15.67
C THR A 188 -35.16 -12.87 14.91
N PRO A 189 -35.97 -11.82 15.20
CA PRO A 189 -37.22 -11.57 14.49
C PRO A 189 -36.99 -11.52 12.98
N THR A 190 -37.93 -12.06 12.20
CA THR A 190 -37.73 -12.22 10.75
C THR A 190 -37.54 -10.89 10.02
N ALA A 191 -38.30 -9.85 10.39
CA ALA A 191 -38.23 -8.54 9.74
C ALA A 191 -36.85 -7.85 9.86
N VAL A 192 -36.11 -8.08 10.94
CA VAL A 192 -34.80 -7.43 11.20
C VAL A 192 -33.61 -8.37 11.12
N ARG A 193 -33.84 -9.59 10.61
CA ARG A 193 -32.79 -10.61 10.54
C ARG A 193 -31.90 -10.33 9.34
N GLY A 194 -30.64 -9.98 9.61
CA GLY A 194 -29.65 -9.72 8.56
C GLY A 194 -29.39 -8.23 8.33
N LEU A 195 -30.25 -7.33 8.84
CA LEU A 195 -30.03 -5.89 8.77
C LEU A 195 -28.74 -5.47 9.48
N HIS A 196 -28.03 -4.50 8.92
CA HIS A 196 -26.91 -3.84 9.57
C HIS A 196 -27.35 -3.26 10.93
N PRO A 197 -26.45 -3.07 11.92
CA PRO A 197 -26.80 -2.40 13.15
C PRO A 197 -27.48 -1.06 12.95
N SER A 198 -27.15 -0.29 11.91
CA SER A 198 -27.82 0.99 11.59
C SER A 198 -29.25 0.84 11.06
N GLY A 199 -29.61 -0.33 10.52
CA GLY A 199 -30.95 -0.58 9.97
C GLY A 199 -31.00 -0.95 8.49
N PHE A 200 -29.97 -0.60 7.72
CA PHE A 200 -29.91 -0.90 6.28
C PHE A 200 -29.85 -2.39 5.98
N GLU A 201 -30.42 -2.77 4.84
CA GLU A 201 -30.13 -4.04 4.17
C GLU A 201 -28.77 -3.97 3.46
N GLU A 202 -27.91 -4.96 3.67
CA GLU A 202 -26.54 -4.93 3.13
C GLU A 202 -26.50 -5.51 1.72
N VAL A 203 -26.18 -4.69 0.72
CA VAL A 203 -25.96 -5.12 -0.67
C VAL A 203 -24.46 -5.22 -0.94
N ARG A 204 -24.01 -6.35 -1.50
CA ARG A 204 -22.60 -6.58 -1.79
C ARG A 204 -22.27 -6.21 -3.23
N VAL A 205 -21.38 -5.24 -3.40
CA VAL A 205 -21.04 -4.65 -4.71
C VAL A 205 -19.61 -4.99 -5.13
N HIS A 206 -19.42 -5.20 -6.43
CA HIS A 206 -18.16 -5.53 -7.09
C HIS A 206 -17.72 -4.50 -8.15
N ASN A 207 -18.67 -3.74 -8.70
CA ASN A 207 -18.46 -2.77 -9.77
C ASN A 207 -19.57 -1.70 -9.76
N VAL A 208 -19.43 -0.67 -10.60
CA VAL A 208 -20.36 0.47 -10.67
C VAL A 208 -21.74 0.04 -11.15
N ASP A 209 -21.83 -0.94 -12.05
CA ASP A 209 -23.11 -1.41 -12.58
C ASP A 209 -23.97 -2.09 -11.51
N ASP A 210 -23.36 -2.69 -10.48
CA ASP A 210 -24.08 -3.29 -9.35
C ASP A 210 -24.82 -2.25 -8.49
N LEU A 211 -24.54 -0.95 -8.65
CA LEU A 211 -25.25 0.14 -7.96
C LEU A 211 -26.59 0.51 -8.64
N ALA A 212 -26.87 -0.02 -9.84
CA ALA A 212 -28.05 0.35 -10.62
C ALA A 212 -29.39 -0.03 -9.94
N ASP A 213 -29.41 -1.16 -9.24
CA ASP A 213 -30.63 -1.72 -8.64
C ASP A 213 -30.74 -1.44 -7.13
N VAL A 214 -29.86 -0.60 -6.56
CA VAL A 214 -29.79 -0.35 -5.11
C VAL A 214 -30.64 0.86 -4.72
N ASP A 215 -31.47 0.68 -3.69
CA ASP A 215 -32.30 1.74 -3.11
C ASP A 215 -31.63 2.37 -1.88
N GLY A 216 -31.13 3.61 -2.00
CA GLY A 216 -30.35 4.29 -0.96
C GLY A 216 -31.11 4.54 0.37
N ASP A 217 -32.44 4.58 0.32
CA ASP A 217 -33.28 4.82 1.51
C ASP A 217 -33.40 3.55 2.40
N THR A 218 -33.27 2.36 1.81
CA THR A 218 -33.48 1.07 2.51
C THR A 218 -32.21 0.24 2.59
N GLU A 219 -31.34 0.36 1.59
CA GLU A 219 -30.17 -0.48 1.36
C GLU A 219 -28.87 0.32 1.49
N ALA A 220 -27.84 -0.34 2.02
CA ALA A 220 -26.49 0.20 2.07
C ALA A 220 -25.51 -0.75 1.40
N VAL A 221 -24.52 -0.18 0.73
CA VAL A 221 -23.56 -0.93 -0.06
C VAL A 221 -22.35 -1.31 0.79
N ARG A 222 -21.94 -2.57 0.69
CA ARG A 222 -20.61 -3.03 1.10
C ARG A 222 -19.78 -3.41 -0.11
N ILE A 223 -18.76 -2.62 -0.39
CA ILE A 223 -17.82 -2.87 -1.48
C ILE A 223 -16.97 -4.10 -1.10
N ALA A 224 -16.92 -5.10 -1.99
CA ALA A 224 -16.14 -6.30 -1.75
C ALA A 224 -14.65 -5.98 -1.62
N SER A 225 -13.97 -6.65 -0.68
CA SER A 225 -12.54 -6.43 -0.39
C SER A 225 -11.58 -6.69 -1.56
N LYS A 226 -12.03 -7.39 -2.61
CA LYS A 226 -11.23 -7.67 -3.82
C LYS A 226 -11.23 -6.52 -4.83
N VAL A 227 -12.09 -5.51 -4.63
CA VAL A 227 -12.16 -4.33 -5.50
C VAL A 227 -10.97 -3.42 -5.16
N GLY A 228 -10.10 -3.15 -6.13
CA GLY A 228 -8.93 -2.27 -5.95
C GLY A 228 -9.28 -0.78 -5.96
N GLY A 229 -8.36 0.06 -5.45
CA GLY A 229 -8.55 1.50 -5.22
C GLY A 229 -9.17 2.26 -6.40
N ARG A 230 -8.59 2.14 -7.60
CA ARG A 230 -9.12 2.80 -8.82
C ARG A 230 -10.59 2.49 -9.12
N LYS A 231 -11.05 1.27 -8.82
CA LYS A 231 -12.45 0.91 -9.02
C LYS A 231 -13.30 1.32 -7.82
N ARG A 232 -12.74 1.30 -6.61
CA ARG A 232 -13.42 1.77 -5.40
C ARG A 232 -13.77 3.24 -5.52
N GLU A 233 -12.82 4.08 -5.90
CA GLU A 233 -13.03 5.52 -6.16
C GLU A 233 -14.28 5.76 -7.01
N ARG A 234 -14.37 5.13 -8.20
CA ARG A 234 -15.54 5.27 -9.08
C ARG A 234 -16.85 4.74 -8.50
N ILE A 235 -16.79 3.70 -7.66
CA ILE A 235 -17.99 3.18 -6.98
C ILE A 235 -18.42 4.14 -5.88
N GLU A 236 -17.45 4.74 -5.20
CA GLU A 236 -17.65 5.67 -4.10
C GLU A 236 -18.26 6.98 -4.63
N ASP A 237 -17.68 7.56 -5.68
CA ASP A 237 -18.20 8.77 -6.32
C ASP A 237 -19.65 8.58 -6.84
N GLU A 238 -19.93 7.48 -7.56
CA GLU A 238 -21.29 7.20 -8.06
C GLU A 238 -22.29 6.88 -6.93
N ALA A 239 -21.82 6.28 -5.82
CA ALA A 239 -22.68 6.01 -4.67
C ALA A 239 -23.07 7.31 -3.95
N GLU A 240 -22.15 8.27 -3.85
CA GLU A 240 -22.42 9.59 -3.28
C GLU A 240 -23.43 10.37 -4.12
N ASP A 241 -23.25 10.40 -5.45
CA ASP A 241 -24.18 11.05 -6.38
C ASP A 241 -25.61 10.49 -6.27
N ARG A 242 -25.73 9.20 -5.94
CA ARG A 242 -27.02 8.51 -5.75
C ARG A 242 -27.50 8.49 -4.30
N GLN A 243 -26.79 9.14 -3.37
CA GLN A 243 -27.10 9.18 -1.94
C GLN A 243 -27.19 7.79 -1.30
N ILE A 244 -26.33 6.86 -1.74
CA ILE A 244 -26.26 5.49 -1.23
C ILE A 244 -25.14 5.39 -0.20
N LYS A 245 -25.46 4.91 1.00
CA LYS A 245 -24.46 4.73 2.07
C LYS A 245 -23.47 3.61 1.74
N VAL A 246 -22.17 3.93 1.75
CA VAL A 246 -21.09 2.93 1.70
C VAL A 246 -20.65 2.55 3.12
N LEU A 247 -20.82 1.28 3.49
CA LEU A 247 -20.51 0.76 4.84
C LEU A 247 -19.02 0.64 5.14
N ASN A 248 -18.18 0.63 4.11
CA ASN A 248 -16.73 0.51 4.22
C ASN A 248 -16.04 1.53 3.30
N PRO A 249 -16.10 2.83 3.63
CA PRO A 249 -15.54 3.89 2.81
C PRO A 249 -14.01 3.89 2.86
N THR A 250 -13.39 4.43 1.82
CA THR A 250 -11.98 4.82 1.81
C THR A 250 -11.81 6.10 2.64
N TYR A 251 -10.70 6.22 3.37
CA TYR A 251 -10.35 7.44 4.12
C TYR A 251 -9.21 8.16 3.40
N GLU A 252 -9.32 9.48 3.30
CA GLU A 252 -8.34 10.38 2.69
C GLU A 252 -7.96 11.50 3.65
N GLU A 253 -6.74 12.00 3.49
CA GLU A 253 -6.19 13.10 4.28
C GLU A 253 -6.76 14.41 3.74
N VAL A 254 -7.48 15.15 4.59
CA VAL A 254 -8.09 16.44 4.24
C VAL A 254 -7.50 17.50 5.16
N GLU A 255 -7.10 18.63 4.56
CA GLU A 255 -6.63 19.81 5.29
C GLU A 255 -7.78 20.43 6.09
N VAL A 256 -7.52 20.76 7.35
CA VAL A 256 -8.49 21.40 8.24
C VAL A 256 -8.03 22.82 8.50
N ASP A 257 -8.81 23.79 8.02
CA ASP A 257 -8.66 25.18 8.42
C ASP A 257 -9.22 25.36 9.84
N ASP A 258 -8.38 25.82 10.79
CA ASP A 258 -8.74 26.20 12.18
C ASP A 258 -9.70 27.40 12.26
#